data_AF-A0A1Z4I819-F1
#
_entry.id   AF-A0A1Z4I819-F1
#
_cell.length_a   1.000
_cell.length_b   1.000
_cell.length_c   1.000
_cell.angle_alpha   90.00
_cell.angle_beta   90.00
_cell.angle_gamma   90.00
#
_symmetry.space_group_name_H-M   'P 1'
#
loop_
_entity.id
_entity.type
_entity.pdbx_description
1 polymer ?
#
loop_
_entity_poly.entity_id
_entity_poly.type
_entity_poly.pdbx_seq_one_letter_code
_entity_poly.pdbx_strand_id
1 'polypeptide(L)' 'MNVEELRQRYDAGERDFSIADLINAVLEDINLSGIIFHGAIADLHAANLHQAALERANLSGANLEKANFRGDYFRRWRQ' A
#
# COMPACT_ATOMS: atom_id res chain seq x y z
N MET A 1 -9.08 -3.89 5.86
CA MET A 1 -8.14 -3.98 7.01
C MET A 1 -7.60 -2.58 7.29
N ASN A 2 -7.18 -2.24 8.52
CA ASN A 2 -6.57 -0.92 8.78
C ASN A 2 -5.03 -0.98 8.69
N VAL A 3 -4.38 0.18 8.60
CA VAL A 3 -2.92 0.29 8.43
C VAL A 3 -2.15 -0.27 9.64
N GLU A 4 -2.69 -0.09 10.84
CA GLU A 4 -2.06 -0.58 12.08
C GLU A 4 -2.04 -2.10 12.14
N GLU A 5 -3.14 -2.74 11.73
CA GLU A 5 -3.23 -4.20 11.67
C GLU A 5 -2.35 -4.78 10.57
N LEU A 6 -2.24 -4.09 9.42
CA LEU A 6 -1.26 -4.44 8.40
C LEU A 6 0.16 -4.40 8.95
N ARG A 7 0.52 -3.32 9.66
CA ARG A 7 1.85 -3.14 10.26
C ARG A 7 2.13 -4.25 11.28
N GLN A 8 1.20 -4.53 12.19
CA GLN A 8 1.39 -5.56 13.21
C GLN A 8 1.60 -6.95 12.61
N ARG A 9 0.81 -7.31 11.60
CA ARG A 9 0.96 -8.59 10.89
C ARG A 9 2.26 -8.65 10.11
N TYR A 10 2.64 -7.56 9.45
CA TYR A 10 3.90 -7.45 8.73
C TYR A 10 5.10 -7.57 9.70
N ASP A 11 5.04 -6.91 10.85
CA ASP A 11 6.05 -7.00 11.90
C ASP A 11 6.11 -8.39 12.54
N ALA A 12 4.98 -9.12 12.55
CA ALA A 12 4.91 -10.54 12.96
C ALA A 12 5.48 -11.52 11.90
N GLY A 13 5.91 -11.03 10.74
CA GLY A 13 6.50 -11.83 9.68
C GLY A 13 5.52 -12.26 8.58
N GLU A 14 4.25 -11.88 8.66
CA GLU A 14 3.29 -12.09 7.59
C GLU A 14 3.72 -11.29 6.36
N ARG A 15 3.70 -11.91 5.19
CA ARG A 15 4.05 -11.25 3.90
C ARG A 15 2.96 -11.41 2.86
N ASP A 16 2.02 -12.35 3.04
CA ASP A 16 0.91 -12.56 2.14
C ASP A 16 -0.29 -11.72 2.56
N PHE A 17 -0.57 -10.70 1.78
CA PHE A 17 -1.69 -9.78 1.93
C PHE A 17 -2.56 -9.78 0.67
N SER A 18 -2.59 -10.91 -0.06
CA SER A 18 -3.29 -11.07 -1.34
C SER A 18 -4.80 -10.78 -1.29
N ILE A 19 -5.40 -10.84 -0.11
CA ILE A 19 -6.82 -10.55 0.14
C ILE A 19 -7.05 -9.26 0.94
N ALA A 20 -6.03 -8.42 1.07
CA ALA A 20 -6.13 -7.20 1.85
C ALA A 20 -6.96 -6.14 1.12
N ASP A 21 -7.99 -5.66 1.80
CA ASP A 21 -8.70 -4.43 1.45
C ASP A 21 -7.98 -3.24 2.11
N LEU A 22 -7.34 -2.43 1.26
CA LEU A 22 -6.54 -1.24 1.59
C LEU A 22 -6.99 -0.02 0.78
N ILE A 23 -8.26 0.01 0.38
CA ILE A 23 -8.84 1.14 -0.35
C ILE A 23 -8.68 2.41 0.49
N ASN A 24 -8.12 3.47 -0.11
CA ASN A 24 -7.77 4.73 0.55
C ASN A 24 -6.80 4.61 1.75
N ALA A 25 -6.09 3.49 1.90
CA ALA A 25 -5.15 3.32 3.01
C ALA A 25 -3.98 4.31 2.91
N VAL A 26 -3.54 4.85 4.05
CA VAL A 26 -2.34 5.70 4.13
C VAL A 26 -1.16 4.83 4.53
N LEU A 27 -0.37 4.42 3.54
CA LEU A 27 0.81 3.57 3.68
C LEU A 27 2.11 4.39 3.44
N GLU A 28 2.05 5.69 3.75
CA GLU A 28 3.16 6.63 3.59
C GLU A 28 4.32 6.27 4.52
N ASP A 29 5.55 6.31 3.99
CA ASP A 29 6.79 6.00 4.72
C ASP A 29 6.83 4.60 5.38
N ILE A 30 6.02 3.63 4.92
CA ILE A 30 6.03 2.26 5.45
C ILE A 30 7.01 1.38 4.66
N ASN A 31 7.78 0.54 5.36
CA ASN A 31 8.53 -0.53 4.73
C ASN A 31 7.64 -1.74 4.47
N LEU A 32 7.32 -1.98 3.21
CA LEU A 32 6.56 -3.12 2.70
C LEU A 32 7.44 -4.02 1.80
N SER A 33 8.74 -4.05 2.04
CA SER A 33 9.67 -4.85 1.25
C SER A 33 9.27 -6.33 1.25
N GLY A 34 9.22 -6.93 0.07
CA GLY A 34 8.83 -8.34 -0.09
C GLY A 34 7.36 -8.64 0.23
N ILE A 35 6.50 -7.61 0.37
CA ILE A 35 5.06 -7.84 0.54
C ILE A 35 4.48 -8.51 -0.71
N ILE A 36 3.52 -9.40 -0.52
CA ILE A 36 2.84 -10.13 -1.59
C ILE A 36 1.37 -9.69 -1.57
N PHE A 37 0.99 -8.90 -2.56
CA PHE A 37 -0.37 -8.61 -2.94
C PHE A 37 -0.67 -9.37 -4.24
N HIS A 38 -0.92 -10.67 -4.14
CA HIS A 38 -1.21 -11.48 -5.32
C HIS A 38 -2.71 -11.43 -5.64
N GLY A 39 -3.03 -10.95 -6.84
CA GLY A 39 -4.34 -11.17 -7.45
C GLY A 39 -5.30 -9.99 -7.38
N ALA A 40 -6.35 -10.09 -8.20
CA ALA A 40 -7.39 -9.08 -8.41
C ALA A 40 -8.25 -8.75 -7.16
N ILE A 41 -7.91 -9.33 -6.01
CA ILE A 41 -8.64 -9.19 -4.75
C ILE A 41 -7.96 -8.17 -3.84
N ALA A 42 -6.64 -8.00 -3.96
CA ALA A 42 -5.94 -6.94 -3.24
C ALA A 42 -6.34 -5.59 -3.84
N ASP A 43 -7.15 -4.83 -3.09
CA ASP A 43 -7.63 -3.52 -3.51
C ASP A 43 -6.88 -2.42 -2.78
N LEU A 44 -6.03 -1.71 -3.52
CA LEU A 44 -5.29 -0.54 -3.07
C LEU A 44 -5.79 0.72 -3.82
N HIS A 45 -7.04 0.71 -4.32
CA HIS A 45 -7.61 1.86 -5.00
C HIS A 45 -7.48 3.11 -4.14
N ALA A 46 -6.89 4.17 -4.71
CA ALA A 46 -6.61 5.43 -4.04
C ALA A 46 -5.77 5.34 -2.75
N ALA A 47 -5.04 4.24 -2.53
CA ALA A 47 -4.09 4.14 -1.42
C ALA A 47 -2.92 5.11 -1.60
N ASN A 48 -2.45 5.71 -0.50
CA ASN A 48 -1.24 6.53 -0.49
C ASN A 48 -0.02 5.64 -0.19
N LEU A 49 0.79 5.33 -1.19
CA LEU A 49 2.03 4.56 -1.11
C LEU A 49 3.27 5.48 -1.22
N HIS A 50 3.12 6.77 -0.90
CA HIS A 50 4.22 7.73 -0.94
C HIS A 50 5.38 7.29 -0.05
N GLN A 51 6.61 7.27 -0.58
CA GLN A 51 7.82 6.80 0.13
C GLN A 51 7.74 5.36 0.66
N ALA A 52 6.71 4.57 0.29
CA ALA A 52 6.64 3.19 0.73
C ALA A 52 7.81 2.40 0.12
N ALA A 53 8.54 1.68 0.96
CA ALA A 53 9.62 0.81 0.53
C ALA A 53 8.99 -0.48 -0.03
N LEU A 54 9.02 -0.65 -1.36
CA LEU A 54 8.36 -1.75 -2.08
C LEU A 54 9.39 -2.69 -2.75
N GLU A 55 10.62 -2.72 -2.25
CA GLU A 55 11.68 -3.57 -2.78
C GLU A 55 11.25 -5.03 -2.73
N ARG A 56 11.28 -5.72 -3.87
CA ARG A 56 10.83 -7.11 -4.03
C ARG A 56 9.33 -7.33 -3.73
N ALA A 57 8.52 -6.28 -3.64
CA ALA A 57 7.08 -6.43 -3.49
C ALA A 57 6.49 -7.07 -4.76
N ASN A 58 5.57 -8.01 -4.58
CA ASN A 58 4.77 -8.57 -5.66
C ASN A 58 3.38 -7.95 -5.62
N LEU A 59 3.13 -6.99 -6.52
CA LEU A 59 1.82 -6.32 -6.69
C LEU A 59 1.04 -6.86 -7.90
N SER A 60 1.42 -8.03 -8.42
CA SER A 60 0.87 -8.55 -9.67
C SER A 60 -0.64 -8.82 -9.53
N GLY A 61 -1.43 -8.13 -10.35
CA GLY A 61 -2.89 -8.27 -10.37
C GLY A 61 -3.63 -7.44 -9.31
N ALA A 62 -2.95 -6.74 -8.42
CA ALA A 62 -3.59 -5.86 -7.44
C ALA A 62 -4.26 -4.65 -8.12
N ASN A 63 -5.39 -4.18 -7.57
CA ASN A 63 -6.02 -2.94 -8.03
C ASN A 63 -5.27 -1.73 -7.47
N LEU A 64 -4.54 -1.04 -8.34
CA LEU A 64 -3.75 0.15 -8.02
C LEU A 64 -4.36 1.44 -8.61
N GLU A 65 -5.63 1.40 -9.04
CA GLU A 65 -6.26 2.57 -9.65
C GLU A 65 -6.26 3.76 -8.67
N LYS A 66 -5.78 4.93 -9.12
CA LYS A 66 -5.58 6.15 -8.30
C LYS A 66 -4.63 6.01 -7.11
N ALA A 67 -3.93 4.89 -6.95
CA ALA A 67 -2.92 4.76 -5.90
C ALA A 67 -1.81 5.80 -6.11
N ASN A 68 -1.43 6.49 -5.03
CA ASN A 68 -0.41 7.51 -5.06
C ASN A 68 0.97 6.91 -4.78
N PHE A 69 1.76 6.71 -5.83
CA PHE A 69 3.15 6.25 -5.74
C PHE A 69 4.18 7.38 -5.74
N ARG A 70 3.76 8.59 -6.13
CA ARG A 70 4.67 9.73 -6.24
C ARG A 70 4.51 10.61 -5.03
N GLY A 71 5.62 11.15 -4.58
CA GLY A 71 5.67 12.18 -3.55
C GLY A 71 5.12 13.52 -3.94
N ASP A 72 3.97 13.51 -4.59
CA ASP A 72 3.23 14.71 -4.83
C ASP A 72 2.18 14.79 -3.73
N TYR A 73 2.64 15.32 -2.60
CA TYR A 73 1.83 16.32 -1.91
C TYR A 73 1.36 17.27 -3.01
N PHE A 74 0.13 17.07 -3.49
CA PHE A 74 -0.63 18.16 -4.06
C PHE A 74 -0.80 19.13 -2.89
N ARG A 75 0.24 19.93 -2.64
CA ARG A 75 0.17 21.14 -1.85
C ARG A 75 -1.02 21.85 -2.44
N ARG A 76 -2.09 21.94 -1.65
CA ARG A 76 -3.14 22.92 -1.85
C ARG A 76 -2.41 24.26 -1.90
N TRP A 77 -2.02 24.69 -3.09
CA TRP A 77 -1.78 26.10 -3.35
C TRP A 77 -3.17 26.73 -3.38
N ARG A 78 -3.68 27.04 -2.19
CA ARG A 78 -4.53 28.21 -2.03
C ARG A 78 -3.57 29.36 -1.77
N GLN A 79 -3.31 30.14 -2.81
CA GLN A 79 -3.25 31.59 -2.68
C GLN A 79 -4.40 32.15 -3.50
#